data_AF-A0A921H0A7-F1
#
_entry.id   AF-A0A921H0A7-F1
#
_cell.length_a   1.000
_cell.length_b   1.000
_cell.length_c   1.000
_cell.angle_alpha   90.00
_cell.angle_beta   90.00
_cell.angle_gamma   90.00
#
_symmetry.space_group_name_H-M   'P 1'
#
loop_
_entity.id
_entity.type
_entity.pdbx_description
1 polymer ?
#
loop_
_entity_poly.entity_id
_entity_poly.type
_entity_poly.pdbx_seq_one_letter_code
_entity_poly.pdbx_strand_id
1 'polypeptide(L)' 'MLRKAWNLYYDGFRNMPPWGRTLWLIIIIKLCIMFLVFKLWLMPNYLNSHYDSAEEKSNHVFEELTTKP' A
#
# COMPACT_ATOMS: atom_id res chain seq x y z
N MET A 1 -29.08 9.09 -5.87
CA MET A 1 -28.95 8.23 -4.66
C MET A 1 -27.56 8.30 -4.04
N LEU A 2 -26.47 8.23 -4.82
CA LEU A 2 -25.09 8.33 -4.33
C LEU A 2 -24.78 9.56 -3.46
N ARG A 3 -25.31 10.75 -3.79
CA ARG A 3 -25.13 11.98 -2.98
C ARG A 3 -25.67 11.85 -1.55
N LYS A 4 -26.78 11.12 -1.34
CA LYS A 4 -27.36 10.92 0.00
C LYS A 4 -26.51 9.96 0.82
N ALA A 5 -26.01 8.89 0.20
CA ALA A 5 -25.10 7.94 0.84
C ALA A 5 -23.77 8.61 1.23
N TRP A 6 -23.21 9.45 0.36
CA TRP A 6 -22.02 10.25 0.66
C TRP A 6 -22.23 11.18 1.86
N ASN A 7 -23.34 11.93 1.87
CA ASN A 7 -23.65 12.85 2.95
C ASN A 7 -23.84 12.12 4.29
N LEU A 8 -24.46 10.93 4.29
CA LEU A 8 -24.60 10.11 5.50
C LEU A 8 -23.24 9.71 6.09
N TYR A 9 -22.31 9.28 5.25
CA TYR A 9 -20.97 8.86 5.69
C TYR A 9 -20.13 10.05 6.17
N TYR A 10 -20.21 11.17 5.45
CA TYR A 10 -19.54 12.41 5.81
C TYR A 10 -20.09 13.00 7.12
N ASP A 11 -21.41 13.05 7.30
CA ASP A 11 -22.04 13.51 8.54
C ASP A 11 -21.75 12.57 9.71
N GLY A 12 -21.72 11.25 9.49
CA GLY A 12 -21.33 10.29 10.51
C GLY A 12 -19.89 10.50 11.00
N PHE A 13 -18.97 10.78 10.08
CA PHE A 13 -17.58 11.08 10.41
C PHE A 13 -17.42 12.47 11.07
N ARG A 14 -18.16 13.48 10.61
CA ARG A 14 -18.19 14.84 11.18
C ARG A 14 -18.74 14.83 12.60
N ASN A 15 -19.81 14.10 12.87
CA ASN A 15 -20.44 14.04 14.19
C ASN A 15 -19.76 13.03 15.14
N MET A 16 -18.68 12.38 14.71
CA MET A 16 -17.96 11.42 15.54
C MET A 16 -17.29 12.12 16.74
N PRO A 17 -17.39 11.54 17.95
CA PRO A 17 -16.74 12.08 19.14
C PRO A 17 -15.20 12.14 18.99
N PRO A 18 -14.50 12.97 19.79
CA PRO A 18 -13.04 13.12 19.70
C PRO A 18 -12.28 11.79 19.75
N TRP A 19 -12.73 10.87 20.60
CA TRP A 19 -12.15 9.53 20.77
C TRP A 19 -12.32 8.64 19.53
N GLY A 20 -13.45 8.73 18.84
CA GLY A 20 -13.68 8.00 17.58
C GLY A 20 -12.80 8.49 16.44
N ARG A 21 -12.59 9.81 16.34
CA ARG A 21 -11.68 10.40 15.35
C ARG A 21 -10.24 9.97 15.59
N THR A 22 -9.81 9.93 16.86
CA THR A 22 -8.48 9.43 17.24
C THR A 22 -8.32 7.96 16.86
N LEU A 23 -9.32 7.12 17.11
CA LEU A 23 -9.31 5.71 16.71
C LEU A 23 -9.17 5.54 15.20
N TRP A 24 -9.92 6.29 14.40
CA TRP A 24 -9.81 6.22 12.94
C TRP A 24 -8.43 6.62 12.43
N LEU A 25 -7.84 7.66 13.02
CA LEU A 25 -6.47 8.09 12.74
C LEU A 25 -5.46 6.99 13.08
N ILE A 26 -5.62 6.32 14.22
CA ILE A 26 -4.78 5.17 14.60
C ILE A 26 -4.90 4.03 13.58
N ILE A 27 -6.11 3.71 13.11
CA ILE A 27 -6.32 2.67 12.09
C ILE A 27 -5.58 3.02 10.80
N ILE A 28 -5.69 4.27 10.33
CA ILE A 28 -4.97 4.72 9.12
C ILE A 28 -3.46 4.61 9.31
N ILE A 29 -2.93 5.10 10.43
CA ILE A 29 -1.50 5.01 10.72
C ILE A 29 -1.05 3.55 10.73
N LYS A 30 -1.80 2.67 11.39
CA LYS A 30 -1.46 1.25 11.46
C LYS A 30 -1.50 0.58 10.08
N LEU A 31 -2.49 0.89 9.25
CA LEU A 31 -2.55 0.40 7.87
C LEU A 31 -1.38 0.91 7.02
N CYS A 32 -1.02 2.20 7.14
CA CYS A 32 0.15 2.76 6.46
C CYS A 32 1.44 2.08 6.90
N ILE A 33 1.65 1.88 8.20
CA ILE A 33 2.83 1.21 8.74
C ILE A 33 2.89 -0.25 8.26
N MET A 34 1.78 -1.00 8.36
CA MET A 34 1.73 -2.38 7.88
C MET A 34 2.02 -2.48 6.38
N PHE A 35 1.48 -1.58 5.58
CA PHE A 35 1.76 -1.52 4.15
C PHE A 35 3.22 -1.19 3.86
N LEU A 36 3.81 -0.24 4.57
CA LEU A 36 5.20 0.16 4.38
C LEU A 36 6.18 -0.93 4.81
N VAL A 37 5.96 -1.56 5.97
CA VAL A 37 6.77 -2.68 6.45
C VAL A 37 6.65 -3.88 5.51
N PHE A 38 5.43 -4.24 5.10
CA PHE A 38 5.23 -5.32 4.13
C PHE A 38 5.90 -5.02 2.79
N LYS A 39 5.80 -3.78 2.30
CA LYS A 39 6.49 -3.36 1.07
C LYS A 39 8.01 -3.49 1.20
N LEU A 40 8.59 -3.02 2.31
CA LEU A 40 10.04 -3.10 2.53
C LEU A 40 10.52 -4.54 2.75
N TRP A 41 9.70 -5.39 3.37
CA TRP A 41 10.06 -6.77 3.69
C TRP A 41 9.79 -7.76 2.55
N LEU A 42 8.64 -7.66 1.88
CA LEU A 42 8.29 -8.51 0.74
C LEU A 42 8.94 -8.04 -0.57
N MET A 43 9.22 -6.74 -0.71
CA MET A 43 9.71 -6.15 -1.95
C MET A 43 10.99 -5.32 -1.70
N PRO A 44 12.09 -5.95 -1.22
CA PRO A 44 13.38 -5.27 -1.17
C PRO A 44 13.78 -4.83 -2.58
N ASN A 45 14.54 -3.73 -2.69
CA ASN A 45 15.03 -3.17 -3.97
C ASN A 45 16.12 -4.06 -4.62
N TYR A 46 15.88 -5.36 -4.74
CA TYR A 46 16.80 -6.37 -5.27
C TYR A 46 17.27 -6.01 -6.69
N LEU A 47 16.32 -5.66 -7.56
CA LEU A 47 16.60 -5.35 -8.98
C LEU A 47 17.42 -4.08 -9.17
N ASN A 48 17.33 -3.10 -8.26
CA ASN A 48 18.07 -1.85 -8.36
C ASN A 48 19.46 -1.91 -7.73
N SER A 49 19.78 -2.96 -6.97
CA SER A 49 21.09 -3.12 -6.32
C SER A 49 22.11 -3.87 -7.17
N HIS A 50 21.67 -4.63 -8.17
CA HIS A 50 22.52 -5.55 -8.93
C HIS A 50 22.63 -5.23 -10.43
N TYR A 51 21.83 -4.29 -10.95
CA TYR A 51 21.75 -3.99 -12.37
C TYR A 51 21.61 -2.48 -12.60
N ASP A 52 22.36 -1.93 -13.55
CA ASP A 52 22.33 -0.51 -13.91
C ASP A 52 21.37 -0.22 -15.07
N SER A 53 21.30 -1.13 -16.07
CA SER A 53 20.41 -0.98 -17.23
C SER A 53 19.01 -1.56 -16.99
N ALA A 54 17.98 -0.86 -17.47
CA ALA A 54 16.60 -1.34 -17.44
C ALA A 54 16.40 -2.63 -18.27
N GLU A 55 17.20 -2.82 -19.31
CA GLU A 55 17.15 -3.97 -20.20
C GLU A 55 17.68 -5.24 -19.51
N GLU A 56 18.78 -5.14 -18.78
CA GLU A 56 19.35 -6.25 -17.99
C GLU A 56 18.42 -6.69 -16.85
N LYS A 57 17.76 -5.73 -16.19
CA LYS A 57 16.75 -6.01 -15.16
C LYS A 57 15.60 -6.85 -15.72
N SER A 58 15.10 -6.46 -16.89
CA SER A 58 13.97 -7.14 -17.53
C SER A 58 14.32 -8.55 -17.97
N ASN A 59 15.50 -8.75 -18.56
CA ASN A 59 15.96 -10.05 -19.03
C ASN A 59 16.17 -11.03 -17.86
N HIS A 60 16.77 -10.59 -16.74
CA HIS A 60 16.96 -11.44 -15.56
C HIS A 60 15.61 -11.91 -14.95
N VAL A 61 14.63 -11.02 -14.86
CA VAL A 61 13.28 -11.39 -14.37
C VAL A 61 12.59 -12.36 -15.34
N PHE A 62 12.75 -12.16 -16.64
CA PHE A 62 12.16 -13.03 -17.66
C PHE A 62 12.74 -14.45 -17.63
N GLU A 63 14.05 -14.59 -17.48
CA GLU A 63 14.72 -15.88 -17.34
C GLU A 63 14.29 -16.60 -16.05
N GLU A 64 14.27 -15.91 -14.91
CA GLU A 64 13.83 -16.50 -13.63
C GLU A 64 12.37 -17.01 -13.67
N LEU A 65 11.48 -16.32 -14.39
CA LEU A 65 10.07 -16.73 -14.54
C LEU A 65 9.85 -17.85 -15.57
N THR A 66 10.79 -18.04 -16.50
CA THR A 66 10.68 -19.04 -17.59
C THR A 66 11.47 -20.31 -17.29
N THR A 67 12.53 -20.21 -16.49
CA THR A 67 13.49 -21.30 -16.24
C THR A 67 13.29 -22.01 -14.91
N LYS A 68 12.64 -21.39 -13.90
CA LYS A 68 12.22 -22.10 -12.69
C LYS A 68 10.86 -22.80 -12.91
N PRO A 69 10.73 -24.09 -12.54
CA PRO A 69 9.48 -24.84 -12.67
C PRO A 69 8.37 -24.31 -11.75
#